data_AF-A0A5C6PGV3-F1
#
_entry.id   AF-A0A5C6PGV3-F1
#
_cell.length_a   1.000
_cell.length_b   1.000
_cell.length_c   1.000
_cell.angle_alpha   90.00
_cell.angle_beta   90.00
_cell.angle_gamma   90.00
#
_symmetry.space_group_name_H-M   'P 1'
#
loop_
_entity.id
_entity.type
_entity.pdbx_description
1 polymer ?
#
loop_
_entity_poly.entity_id
_entity_poly.type
_entity_poly.pdbx_seq_one_letter_code
_entity_poly.pdbx_strand_id
1 'polypeptide(L)'
;MRISTSKSESMVLARKKVECLLRVGEEVLPQVEEFKYLGILFTNEGGMEREIEGRIGAASAVMRALNRSVVVKKELSRKAKLSIYRSI
;
A
#
# COMPACT_ATOMS: atom_id res chain seq x y z
N MET A 1 16.12 26.41 -0.11
CA MET A 1 15.58 25.06 -0.36
C MET A 1 15.14 25.01 -1.83
N ARG A 2 15.52 23.98 -2.60
CA ARG A 2 15.14 23.82 -4.01
C ARG A 2 14.24 22.59 -4.12
N ILE A 3 13.01 22.77 -4.58
CA ILE A 3 12.02 21.70 -4.75
C ILE A 3 12.00 21.31 -6.23
N SER A 4 11.98 20.00 -6.50
CA SER A 4 11.83 19.46 -7.86
C SER A 4 10.34 19.33 -8.17
N THR A 5 9.80 20.26 -8.94
CA THR A 5 8.40 20.26 -9.39
C THR A 5 8.03 19.00 -10.18
N SER A 6 8.96 18.49 -10.99
CA SER A 6 8.80 17.23 -11.74
C SER A 6 8.67 15.96 -10.87
N LYS A 7 9.02 16.04 -9.58
CA LYS A 7 8.97 14.91 -8.64
C LYS A 7 8.00 15.15 -7.48
N SER A 8 7.29 16.26 -7.50
CA SER A 8 6.47 16.71 -6.39
C SER A 8 5.02 16.78 -6.83
N GLU A 9 4.14 16.25 -6.00
CA GLU A 9 2.69 16.28 -6.19
C GLU A 9 2.07 16.87 -4.92
N SER A 10 0.84 17.36 -5.03
CA SER A 10 0.09 17.92 -3.90
C SER A 10 -1.13 17.06 -3.57
N MET A 11 -1.43 16.90 -2.29
CA MET A 11 -2.64 16.23 -1.82
C MET A 11 -3.37 17.15 -0.85
N VAL A 12 -4.67 17.33 -1.06
CA VAL A 12 -5.54 18.13 -0.20
C VAL A 12 -6.42 17.19 0.62
N LEU A 13 -6.23 17.16 1.93
CA LEU A 13 -7.03 16.33 2.81
C LEU A 13 -8.37 16.99 3.10
N ALA A 14 -9.46 16.41 2.58
CA ALA A 14 -10.81 16.94 2.75
C ALA A 14 -11.86 15.84 2.59
N ARG A 15 -12.97 15.95 3.33
CA ARG A 15 -14.14 15.04 3.20
C ARG A 15 -14.93 15.25 1.91
N LYS A 16 -14.68 16.34 1.20
CA LYS A 16 -15.28 16.69 -0.08
C LYS A 16 -14.15 17.06 -1.03
N LYS A 17 -14.36 16.83 -2.33
CA LYS A 17 -13.39 17.25 -3.35
C LYS A 17 -13.19 18.76 -3.28
N VAL A 18 -11.94 19.16 -3.06
CA VAL A 18 -11.49 20.55 -3.04
C VAL A 18 -10.32 20.66 -3.99
N GLU A 19 -10.42 21.58 -4.95
CA GLU A 19 -9.31 21.92 -5.83
C GLU A 19 -8.46 23.00 -5.17
N CYS A 20 -7.16 22.74 -5.02
CA CYS A 20 -6.20 23.70 -4.50
C CYS A 20 -5.01 23.82 -5.46
N LEU A 21 -4.75 25.03 -5.93
CA LEU A 21 -3.63 25.28 -6.83
C LEU A 21 -2.37 25.58 -6.02
N LEU A 22 -1.59 24.54 -5.73
CA LEU A 22 -0.30 24.69 -5.06
C LEU A 22 0.81 24.99 -6.09
N ARG A 23 1.46 26.15 -5.95
CA ARG A 23 2.52 26.60 -6.85
C ARG A 23 3.90 26.52 -6.21
N VAL A 24 4.88 26.12 -7.00
CA VAL A 24 6.30 26.19 -6.67
C VAL A 24 7.00 26.96 -7.78
N GLY A 25 7.32 28.23 -7.52
CA GLY A 25 7.74 29.16 -8.58
C GLY A 25 6.57 29.48 -9.51
N GLU A 26 6.76 29.25 -10.81
CA GLU A 26 5.74 29.46 -11.85
C GLU A 26 4.93 28.19 -12.15
N GLU A 27 5.36 27.03 -11.67
CA GLU A 27 4.72 25.75 -11.96
C GLU A 27 3.68 25.38 -10.89
N VAL A 28 2.54 24.86 -11.33
CA VAL A 28 1.50 24.30 -10.47
C VAL A 28 1.80 22.81 -10.27
N LEU A 29 1.85 22.35 -9.02
CA LEU A 29 2.00 20.93 -8.74
C LEU A 29 0.68 20.20 -9.07
N PRO A 30 0.75 19.00 -9.67
CA PRO A 30 -0.43 18.18 -9.88
C PRO A 30 -1.07 17.82 -8.53
N GLN A 31 -2.39 17.81 -8.46
CA GLN A 31 -3.13 17.37 -7.29
C GLN A 31 -3.52 15.90 -7.44
N VAL A 32 -3.23 15.08 -6.43
CA VAL A 32 -3.50 13.63 -6.43
C VAL A 32 -4.51 13.23 -5.36
N GLU A 33 -5.32 12.23 -5.68
CA GLU A 33 -6.31 11.64 -4.78
C GLU A 33 -5.71 10.48 -3.97
N GLU A 34 -4.74 9.77 -4.55
CA GLU A 34 -4.01 8.68 -3.94
C GLU A 34 -2.51 8.93 -3.97
N PHE A 35 -1.82 8.63 -2.87
CA PHE A 35 -0.37 8.77 -2.79
C PHE A 35 0.23 7.67 -1.95
N LYS A 36 1.30 7.03 -2.45
CA LYS A 36 2.01 5.99 -1.72
C LYS A 36 3.25 6.56 -1.06
N TYR A 37 3.31 6.51 0.26
CA TYR A 37 4.45 6.96 1.04
C TYR A 37 4.91 5.89 2.02
N LEU A 38 6.21 5.58 1.99
CA LEU A 38 6.84 4.56 2.84
C LEU A 38 6.12 3.19 2.82
N GLY A 39 5.52 2.85 1.68
CA GLY A 39 4.79 1.59 1.50
C GLY A 39 3.30 1.64 1.79
N ILE A 40 2.78 2.72 2.39
CA ILE A 40 1.38 2.89 2.78
C ILE A 40 0.67 3.74 1.73
N LEU A 41 -0.52 3.31 1.29
CA LEU A 41 -1.42 4.10 0.46
C LEU A 41 -2.23 5.09 1.31
N PHE A 42 -2.13 6.37 0.97
CA PHE A 42 -2.93 7.45 1.52
C PHE A 42 -3.98 7.89 0.50
N THR A 43 -5.18 8.17 0.98
CA THR A 43 -6.25 8.78 0.18
C THR A 43 -6.54 10.18 0.70
N ASN A 44 -6.89 11.10 -0.20
CA ASN A 44 -7.21 12.48 0.14
C ASN A 44 -8.48 12.61 1.02
N GLU A 45 -9.38 11.64 0.97
CA GLU A 45 -10.58 11.57 1.82
C GLU A 45 -10.27 11.09 3.25
N GLY A 46 -9.05 10.61 3.50
CA GLY A 46 -8.64 10.04 4.78
C GLY A 46 -9.08 8.59 5.00
N GLY A 47 -9.63 7.95 3.96
CA GLY A 47 -10.01 6.54 3.99
C GLY A 47 -8.79 5.63 3.93
N MET A 48 -8.84 4.53 4.69
CA MET A 48 -7.80 3.49 4.71
C MET A 48 -8.29 2.16 4.12
N GLU A 49 -9.53 2.09 3.65
CA GLU A 49 -10.16 0.84 3.19
C GLU A 49 -9.31 0.15 2.12
N ARG A 50 -8.92 0.88 1.06
CA ARG A 50 -8.07 0.34 -0.02
C ARG A 50 -6.71 -0.17 0.46
N GLU A 51 -6.06 0.55 1.38
CA GLU A 51 -4.78 0.11 1.96
C GLU A 51 -4.96 -1.18 2.77
N ILE A 52 -6.00 -1.23 3.61
CA ILE A 52 -6.31 -2.40 4.43
C ILE A 52 -6.67 -3.60 3.56
N GLU A 53 -7.55 -3.42 2.58
CA GLU A 53 -7.95 -4.45 1.62
C GLU A 53 -6.73 -4.95 0.82
N GLY A 54 -5.86 -4.04 0.39
CA GLY A 54 -4.61 -4.37 -0.29
C GLY A 54 -3.70 -5.25 0.59
N ARG A 55 -3.53 -4.90 1.86
CA ARG A 55 -2.72 -5.68 2.82
C ARG A 55 -3.36 -7.04 3.14
N ILE A 56 -4.68 -7.09 3.32
CA ILE A 56 -5.42 -8.35 3.51
C ILE A 56 -5.26 -9.24 2.27
N GLY A 57 -5.38 -8.67 1.07
CA GLY A 57 -5.22 -9.37 -0.19
C GLY A 57 -3.82 -9.97 -0.34
N ALA A 58 -2.78 -9.18 -0.06
CA ALA A 58 -1.39 -9.64 -0.10
C ALA A 58 -1.14 -10.78 0.91
N ALA A 59 -1.58 -10.63 2.16
CA ALA A 59 -1.46 -11.68 3.17
C ALA A 59 -2.23 -12.96 2.78
N SER A 60 -3.42 -12.80 2.22
CA SER A 60 -4.26 -13.90 1.73
C SER A 60 -3.61 -14.65 0.57
N ALA A 61 -2.93 -13.94 -0.34
CA ALA A 61 -2.18 -14.56 -1.43
C ALA A 61 -1.02 -15.40 -0.92
N VAL A 62 -0.25 -14.89 0.06
CA VAL A 62 0.83 -15.64 0.72
C VAL A 62 0.28 -16.87 1.43
N MET A 63 -0.79 -16.72 2.20
CA MET A 63 -1.40 -17.84 2.93
C MET A 63 -1.96 -18.91 1.97
N ARG A 64 -2.56 -18.50 0.86
CA ARG A 64 -3.02 -19.41 -0.19
C ARG A 64 -1.87 -20.19 -0.81
N ALA A 65 -0.75 -19.52 -1.11
CA ALA A 65 0.44 -20.17 -1.64
C ALA A 65 1.01 -21.18 -0.64
N LEU A 66 1.18 -20.78 0.63
CA LEU A 66 1.66 -21.64 1.71
C LEU A 66 0.76 -22.85 1.93
N ASN A 67 -0.55 -22.66 1.87
CA ASN A 67 -1.50 -23.77 2.01
C ASN A 67 -1.29 -24.80 0.90
N ARG A 68 -1.16 -24.35 -0.35
CA ARG A 68 -0.97 -25.20 -1.54
C ARG A 68 0.38 -25.93 -1.53
N SER A 69 1.45 -25.27 -1.10
CA SER A 69 2.82 -25.79 -1.19
C SER A 69 3.28 -26.54 0.05
N VAL A 70 2.74 -26.24 1.23
CA VAL A 70 3.25 -26.77 2.50
C VAL A 70 2.15 -27.46 3.32
N VAL A 71 1.07 -26.75 3.65
CA VAL A 71 0.10 -27.21 4.65
C VAL A 71 -0.58 -28.51 4.22
N VAL A 72 -1.00 -28.61 2.96
CA VAL A 72 -1.73 -29.80 2.44
C VAL A 72 -0.82 -30.94 1.98
N LYS A 73 0.50 -30.74 1.90
CA LYS A 73 1.43 -31.76 1.38
C LYS A 73 1.62 -32.90 2.39
N LYS A 74 1.35 -34.14 1.98
CA LYS A 74 1.50 -35.33 2.83
C LYS A 74 2.97 -35.70 3.06
N GLU A 75 3.84 -35.38 2.11
CA GLU A 75 5.28 -35.63 2.16
C GLU A 75 5.98 -34.85 3.27
N LEU A 76 5.40 -33.73 3.70
CA LEU A 76 5.98 -32.89 4.75
C LEU A 76 5.50 -33.32 6.13
N SER A 77 6.44 -33.52 7.04
CA SER A 77 6.12 -33.77 8.45
C SER A 77 5.45 -32.55 9.09
N ARG A 78 4.62 -32.79 10.13
CA ARG A 78 4.00 -31.71 10.91
C ARG A 78 5.04 -30.72 11.47
N LYS A 79 6.21 -31.22 11.87
CA LYS A 79 7.34 -30.40 12.37
C LYS A 79 7.88 -29.47 11.28
N ALA A 80 8.08 -29.97 10.06
CA ALA A 80 8.55 -29.17 8.93
C ALA A 80 7.54 -28.08 8.56
N LYS A 81 6.24 -28.43 8.48
CA LYS A 81 5.17 -27.46 8.20
C LYS A 81 5.13 -26.32 9.22
N LEU A 82 5.23 -26.64 10.52
CA LEU A 82 5.26 -25.65 11.59
C LEU A 82 6.52 -24.79 11.56
N SER A 83 7.67 -25.35 11.21
CA SER A 83 8.91 -24.59 11.06
C SER A 83 8.81 -23.54 9.97
N ILE A 84 8.24 -23.91 8.81
CA ILE A 84 8.06 -22.99 7.68
C ILE A 84 7.03 -21.90 8.02
N TYR A 85 5.92 -22.27 8.67
CA TYR A 85 4.92 -21.29 9.10
C TYR A 85 5.50 -20.24 10.05
N ARG A 86 6.42 -20.61 10.95
CA ARG A 86 7.07 -19.71 11.91
C ARG A 86 8.18 -18.84 11.31
N SER A 87 8.68 -19.17 10.12
CA SER A 87 9.73 -18.39 9.45
C SER A 87 9.18 -17.27 8.56
N ILE A 88 7.86 -17.18 8.43
CA ILE A 88 7.13 -16.13 7.73
C ILE A 88 6.55 -15.18 8.79
#